data_AF-A0AAN6VEA6-F1
#
_entry.id   AF-A0AAN6VEA6-F1
#
_cell.length_a   1.000
_cell.length_b   1.000
_cell.length_c   1.000
_cell.angle_alpha   90.00
_cell.angle_beta   90.00
_cell.angle_gamma   90.00
#
_symmetry.space_group_name_H-M   'P 1'
#
loop_
_entity.id
_entity.type
_entity.pdbx_description
1 polymer ?
#
loop_
_entity_poly.entity_id
_entity_poly.type
_entity_poly.pdbx_seq_one_letter_code
_entity_poly.pdbx_strand_id
1 'polypeptide(L)'
;PATTTTLATSSGSVTSTQTSSSTAPASSAPGTVCISGSDTGNPNQAGLCSFTCHYGYCPAGPCVCLAYGAQVPEPPVTGVAGYPLAGLDASYIGLCSYVYNHGYYPTGACTSNPDGSPQT
;
A
#
# COMPACT_ATOMS: atom_id res chain seq x y z
N PRO A 1 69.44 8.15 12.47
CA PRO A 1 68.62 9.31 12.03
C PRO A 1 67.50 9.51 13.06
N ALA A 2 67.44 10.68 13.67
CA ALA A 2 66.55 11.03 14.78
C ALA A 2 65.43 11.98 14.31
N THR A 3 64.48 12.26 15.22
CA THR A 3 63.56 13.42 15.34
C THR A 3 62.11 13.16 14.89
N THR A 4 61.13 12.90 15.78
CA THR A 4 60.29 13.77 16.67
C THR A 4 59.09 14.44 15.96
N THR A 5 57.94 14.51 16.68
CA THR A 5 56.97 15.63 16.75
C THR A 5 55.70 15.53 15.86
N THR A 6 54.46 15.91 16.22
CA THR A 6 53.66 16.10 17.47
C THR A 6 52.16 16.24 17.09
N LEU A 7 51.31 16.58 18.08
CA LEU A 7 49.93 17.14 18.05
C LEU A 7 48.80 16.08 18.15
N ALA A 8 48.19 15.77 19.28
CA ALA A 8 47.48 16.59 20.29
C ALA A 8 46.09 17.10 19.85
N THR A 9 45.07 16.64 20.60
CA THR A 9 43.87 17.36 21.05
C THR A 9 42.71 17.57 20.06
N SER A 10 41.53 16.96 20.33
CA SER A 10 40.36 17.73 20.83
C SER A 10 39.15 16.87 21.15
N SER A 11 38.63 17.17 22.33
CA SER A 11 37.37 16.77 22.97
C SER A 11 36.12 16.89 22.09
N GLY A 12 35.12 16.05 22.32
CA GLY A 12 33.79 16.20 21.75
C GLY A 12 32.84 15.04 22.08
N SER A 13 32.20 15.09 23.25
CA SER A 13 31.04 14.27 23.57
C SER A 13 29.89 14.59 22.62
N VAL A 14 29.35 13.60 21.90
CA VAL A 14 27.95 13.64 21.48
C VAL A 14 27.35 12.23 21.50
N THR A 15 26.47 12.01 22.48
CA THR A 15 25.34 11.10 22.38
C THR A 15 24.72 11.23 20.99
N SER A 16 24.58 10.13 20.25
CA SER A 16 23.74 10.10 19.06
C SER A 16 22.92 8.83 19.10
N THR A 17 21.80 8.97 19.79
CA THR A 17 20.51 8.33 19.49
C THR A 17 20.46 7.73 18.09
N GLN A 18 20.59 6.41 18.00
CA GLN A 18 20.13 5.67 16.83
C GLN A 18 18.62 5.48 16.93
N THR A 19 17.90 6.61 16.87
CA THR A 19 16.52 6.66 16.45
C THR A 19 16.56 7.10 15.00
N SER A 20 16.49 6.15 14.08
CA SER A 20 16.34 6.44 12.65
C SER A 20 15.64 5.27 11.98
N SER A 21 14.35 5.17 12.26
CA SER A 21 13.36 4.59 11.36
C SER A 21 12.03 5.30 11.59
N SER A 22 12.07 6.63 11.62
CA SER A 22 10.92 7.44 11.26
C SER A 22 11.14 7.83 9.80
N THR A 23 10.81 6.92 8.88
CA THR A 23 10.45 7.33 7.53
C THR A 23 9.21 8.20 7.72
N ALA A 24 9.42 9.51 7.83
CA ALA A 24 8.32 10.45 7.79
C ALA A 24 7.51 10.12 6.53
N PRO A 25 6.19 9.88 6.61
CA PRO A 25 5.40 9.78 5.39
C PRO A 25 5.64 11.08 4.63
N ALA A 26 6.08 10.91 3.39
CA ALA A 26 6.38 11.98 2.47
C ALA A 26 5.29 13.04 2.55
N SER A 27 5.68 14.31 2.60
CA SER A 27 4.77 15.43 2.45
C SER A 27 3.91 15.19 1.20
N SER A 28 2.68 14.71 1.41
CA SER A 28 1.72 14.51 0.32
C SER A 28 1.48 15.87 -0.31
N ALA A 29 1.99 16.07 -1.52
CA ALA A 29 1.64 17.17 -2.41
C ALA A 29 0.09 17.32 -2.47
N PRO A 30 -0.46 18.50 -2.83
CA PRO A 30 -1.90 18.66 -2.97
C PRO A 30 -2.45 17.57 -3.89
N GLY A 31 -3.13 16.61 -3.29
CA GLY A 31 -3.35 15.30 -3.90
C GLY A 31 -4.44 15.35 -4.95
N THR A 32 -4.10 14.84 -6.14
CA THR A 32 -5.04 14.57 -7.24
C THR A 32 -5.38 13.07 -7.29
N VAL A 33 -5.09 12.32 -6.23
CA VAL A 33 -5.36 10.88 -6.19
C VAL A 33 -6.77 10.64 -5.72
N CYS A 34 -7.38 9.59 -6.25
CA CYS A 34 -8.63 9.13 -5.70
C CYS A 34 -8.38 8.67 -4.25
N ILE A 35 -9.27 9.05 -3.33
CA ILE A 35 -9.26 8.61 -1.92
C ILE A 35 -10.58 7.94 -1.52
N SER A 36 -11.53 7.90 -2.45
CA SER A 36 -12.79 7.19 -2.29
C SER A 36 -13.34 6.89 -3.67
N GLY A 37 -13.60 5.62 -3.95
CA GLY A 37 -14.17 5.17 -5.19
C GLY A 37 -15.12 4.01 -4.96
N SER A 38 -15.97 3.74 -5.93
CA SER A 38 -16.89 2.61 -5.89
C SER A 38 -17.12 2.12 -7.31
N ASP A 39 -17.60 0.89 -7.43
CA ASP A 39 -18.07 0.33 -8.68
C ASP A 39 -19.60 0.49 -8.74
N THR A 40 -20.12 0.98 -9.86
CA THR A 40 -21.58 1.16 -10.10
C THR A 40 -22.24 -0.04 -10.77
N GLY A 41 -21.47 -0.98 -11.29
CA GLY A 41 -21.95 -2.18 -11.98
C GLY A 41 -21.98 -3.45 -11.11
N ASN A 42 -21.09 -3.56 -10.12
CA ASN A 42 -20.90 -4.77 -9.33
C ASN A 42 -20.70 -4.46 -7.83
N PRO A 43 -21.63 -4.88 -6.95
CA PRO A 43 -21.50 -4.65 -5.50
C PRO A 43 -20.28 -5.38 -4.91
N ASN A 44 -19.92 -6.53 -5.49
CA ASN A 44 -18.73 -7.28 -5.11
C ASN A 44 -17.43 -6.52 -5.42
N GLN A 45 -17.44 -5.65 -6.44
CA GLN A 45 -16.30 -4.85 -6.86
C GLN A 45 -16.27 -3.49 -6.15
N ALA A 46 -17.42 -2.99 -5.69
CA ALA A 46 -17.55 -1.75 -4.94
C ALA A 46 -16.69 -1.72 -3.66
N GLY A 47 -16.64 -2.84 -2.93
CA GLY A 47 -15.79 -2.96 -1.73
C GLY A 47 -14.30 -2.89 -2.06
N LEU A 48 -13.87 -3.55 -3.16
CA LEU A 48 -12.48 -3.49 -3.63
C LEU A 48 -12.11 -2.09 -4.07
N CYS A 49 -12.95 -1.48 -4.92
CA CYS A 49 -12.74 -0.11 -5.38
C CYS A 49 -12.67 0.87 -4.21
N SER A 50 -13.55 0.75 -3.22
CA SER A 50 -13.48 1.60 -2.03
C SER A 50 -12.13 1.50 -1.32
N PHE A 51 -11.63 0.27 -1.14
CA PHE A 51 -10.35 0.05 -0.49
C PHE A 51 -9.16 0.51 -1.35
N THR A 52 -9.05 0.07 -2.60
CA THR A 52 -7.89 0.39 -3.44
C THR A 52 -7.87 1.88 -3.82
N CYS A 53 -9.04 2.46 -4.11
CA CYS A 53 -9.16 3.89 -4.35
C CYS A 53 -8.95 4.71 -3.08
N HIS A 54 -9.07 4.17 -1.87
CA HIS A 54 -8.69 4.91 -0.66
C HIS A 54 -7.19 5.21 -0.60
N TYR A 55 -6.40 4.27 -1.09
CA TYR A 55 -4.94 4.35 -1.12
C TYR A 55 -4.39 4.85 -2.47
N GLY A 56 -5.22 5.44 -3.34
CA GLY A 56 -4.77 5.97 -4.63
C GLY A 56 -4.53 4.91 -5.71
N TYR A 57 -4.73 3.62 -5.44
CA TYR A 57 -4.72 2.52 -6.42
C TYR A 57 -6.09 2.35 -7.09
N CYS A 58 -6.64 3.44 -7.62
CA CYS A 58 -7.94 3.42 -8.29
C CYS A 58 -7.76 3.21 -9.80
N PRO A 59 -7.87 1.98 -10.34
CA PRO A 59 -7.80 1.78 -11.77
C PRO A 59 -9.02 2.42 -12.46
N ALA A 60 -8.76 3.27 -13.45
CA ALA A 60 -9.81 3.85 -14.27
C ALA A 60 -10.45 2.75 -15.14
N GLY A 61 -11.77 2.57 -15.02
CA GLY A 61 -12.53 1.57 -15.77
C GLY A 61 -13.55 0.87 -14.86
N PRO A 62 -13.11 -0.10 -14.05
CA PRO A 62 -14.00 -0.76 -13.09
C PRO A 62 -14.43 0.17 -11.95
N CYS A 63 -13.50 0.98 -11.45
CA CYS A 63 -13.76 1.85 -10.32
C CYS A 63 -14.07 3.28 -10.77
N VAL A 64 -15.14 3.84 -10.20
CA VAL A 64 -15.49 5.25 -10.34
C VAL A 64 -15.00 5.99 -9.11
N CYS A 65 -14.14 6.98 -9.30
CA CYS A 65 -13.71 7.83 -8.21
C CYS A 65 -14.83 8.78 -7.78
N LEU A 66 -15.13 8.79 -6.49
CA LEU A 66 -16.15 9.63 -5.85
C LEU A 66 -15.54 10.85 -5.17
N ALA A 67 -14.31 10.73 -4.65
CA ALA A 67 -13.60 11.82 -3.99
C ALA A 67 -12.09 11.76 -4.26
N TYR A 68 -11.50 12.94 -4.47
CA TYR A 68 -10.07 13.14 -4.64
C TYR A 68 -9.50 13.88 -3.42
N GLY A 69 -8.28 13.55 -3.05
CA GLY A 69 -7.63 14.16 -1.89
C GLY A 69 -6.15 13.82 -1.80
N ALA A 70 -5.56 14.10 -0.63
CA ALA A 70 -4.17 13.78 -0.34
C ALA A 70 -3.95 12.26 -0.32
N GLN A 71 -2.77 11.82 -0.79
CA GLN A 71 -2.38 10.42 -0.76
C GLN A 71 -2.41 9.88 0.67
N VAL A 72 -3.15 8.79 0.85
CA VAL A 72 -3.22 8.04 2.11
C VAL A 72 -2.06 7.02 2.14
N PRO A 73 -1.32 6.89 3.25
CA PRO A 73 -0.32 5.83 3.39
C PRO A 73 -0.97 4.45 3.29
N GLU A 74 -0.40 3.58 2.45
CA GLU A 74 -0.85 2.19 2.32
C GLU A 74 -0.67 1.44 3.64
N PRO A 75 -1.57 0.49 3.96
CA PRO A 75 -1.43 -0.32 5.15
C PRO A 75 -0.29 -1.34 4.95
N PRO A 76 0.23 -1.95 6.02
CA PRO A 76 1.34 -2.91 5.91
C PRO A 76 1.01 -4.08 4.97
N VAL A 77 2.00 -4.47 4.16
CA VAL A 77 1.91 -5.67 3.33
C VAL A 77 2.04 -6.93 4.19
N THR A 78 1.03 -7.80 4.11
CA THR A 78 0.93 -9.08 4.82
C THR A 78 1.60 -10.21 4.06
N GLY A 79 1.89 -10.02 2.76
CA GLY A 79 2.45 -11.06 1.90
C GLY A 79 1.43 -12.12 1.43
N VAL A 80 0.15 -11.93 1.72
CA VAL A 80 -0.89 -12.87 1.29
C VAL A 80 -1.30 -12.56 -0.15
N ALA A 81 -1.37 -13.58 -1.01
CA ALA A 81 -1.86 -13.46 -2.38
C ALA A 81 -3.36 -13.75 -2.42
N GLY A 82 -4.10 -12.87 -3.09
CA GLY A 82 -5.52 -13.04 -3.39
C GLY A 82 -5.75 -13.27 -4.87
N TYR A 83 -6.75 -14.07 -5.18
CA TYR A 83 -7.15 -14.44 -6.53
C TYR A 83 -8.63 -14.07 -6.75
N PRO A 84 -9.03 -13.72 -7.97
CA PRO A 84 -10.43 -13.48 -8.27
C PRO A 84 -11.22 -14.79 -8.26
N LEU A 85 -12.52 -14.72 -7.95
CA LEU A 85 -13.40 -15.86 -8.12
C LEU A 85 -13.52 -16.27 -9.59
N ALA A 86 -13.80 -17.56 -9.82
CA ALA A 86 -14.01 -18.08 -11.16
C ALA A 86 -15.16 -17.34 -11.87
N GLY A 87 -14.92 -16.88 -13.10
CA GLY A 87 -15.89 -16.13 -13.90
C GLY A 87 -15.77 -14.60 -13.79
N LEU A 88 -14.83 -14.08 -13.01
CA LEU A 88 -14.51 -12.64 -12.96
C LEU A 88 -13.41 -12.29 -13.96
N ASP A 89 -13.41 -11.03 -14.41
CA ASP A 89 -12.43 -10.51 -15.36
C ASP A 89 -11.03 -10.35 -14.76
N ALA A 90 -10.02 -10.26 -15.64
CA ALA A 90 -8.62 -10.05 -15.27
C ALA A 90 -8.38 -8.77 -14.43
N SER A 91 -9.29 -7.79 -14.50
CA SER A 91 -9.28 -6.58 -13.67
C SER A 91 -9.26 -6.89 -12.17
N TYR A 92 -9.89 -8.00 -11.76
CA TYR A 92 -9.91 -8.43 -10.37
C TYR A 92 -8.60 -9.10 -9.92
N ILE A 93 -7.73 -9.55 -10.82
CA ILE A 93 -6.46 -10.22 -10.44
C ILE A 93 -5.59 -9.25 -9.64
N GLY A 94 -5.38 -8.05 -10.17
CA GLY A 94 -4.59 -7.02 -9.49
C GLY A 94 -5.26 -6.53 -8.21
N LEU A 95 -6.58 -6.31 -8.25
CA LEU A 95 -7.35 -5.82 -7.10
C LEU A 95 -7.36 -6.85 -5.96
N CYS A 96 -7.66 -8.12 -6.26
CA CYS A 96 -7.70 -9.20 -5.27
C CYS A 96 -6.32 -9.46 -4.66
N SER A 97 -5.26 -9.46 -5.48
CA SER A 97 -3.91 -9.59 -4.98
C SER A 97 -3.56 -8.46 -4.02
N TYR A 98 -3.89 -7.21 -4.38
CA TYR A 98 -3.62 -6.04 -3.54
C TYR A 98 -4.38 -6.10 -2.22
N VAL A 99 -5.71 -6.26 -2.24
CA VAL A 99 -6.52 -6.23 -1.02
C VAL A 99 -6.13 -7.34 -0.04
N TYR A 100 -5.86 -8.56 -0.52
CA TYR A 100 -5.37 -9.66 0.32
C TYR A 100 -4.00 -9.33 0.93
N ASN A 101 -3.10 -8.76 0.14
CA ASN A 101 -1.79 -8.33 0.61
C ASN A 101 -1.89 -7.24 1.67
N HIS A 102 -3.01 -6.53 1.77
CA HIS A 102 -3.26 -5.50 2.75
C HIS A 102 -4.23 -5.93 3.87
N GLY A 103 -4.59 -7.21 3.92
CA GLY A 103 -5.44 -7.79 4.99
C GLY A 103 -6.95 -7.58 4.82
N TYR A 104 -7.40 -7.19 3.62
CA TYR A 104 -8.81 -7.07 3.28
C TYR A 104 -9.26 -8.27 2.42
N TYR A 105 -10.22 -9.04 2.91
CA TYR A 105 -10.60 -10.35 2.35
C TYR A 105 -12.08 -10.37 1.92
N PRO A 106 -12.43 -9.82 0.74
CA PRO A 106 -13.81 -9.81 0.27
C PRO A 106 -14.17 -11.16 -0.38
N THR A 107 -14.87 -12.02 0.35
CA THR A 107 -15.26 -13.38 -0.11
C THR A 107 -16.22 -13.39 -1.31
N GLY A 108 -16.88 -12.27 -1.62
CA GLY A 108 -17.80 -12.13 -2.75
C GLY A 108 -17.13 -11.84 -4.10
N ALA A 109 -15.83 -11.52 -4.12
CA ALA A 109 -15.08 -11.20 -5.34
C ALA A 109 -13.72 -11.90 -5.39
N CYS A 110 -13.12 -12.11 -4.23
CA CYS A 110 -11.79 -12.65 -4.09
C CYS A 110 -11.80 -13.91 -3.23
N THR A 111 -10.78 -14.73 -3.44
CA THR A 111 -10.50 -15.95 -2.71
C THR A 111 -8.99 -16.11 -2.56
N SER A 112 -8.53 -16.89 -1.60
CA SER A 112 -7.12 -17.32 -1.54
C SER A 112 -6.85 -18.57 -2.37
N ASN A 113 -7.90 -19.17 -2.97
CA ASN A 113 -7.75 -20.34 -3.83
C ASN A 113 -7.27 -19.87 -5.22
N PRO A 114 -6.11 -20.33 -5.73
CA PRO A 114 -5.62 -19.95 -7.05
C PRO A 114 -6.53 -20.43 -8.20
N ASP A 115 -7.37 -21.42 -7.93
CA ASP A 115 -8.37 -21.96 -8.88
C ASP A 115 -9.63 -21.06 -8.99
N GLY A 116 -9.75 -20.01 -8.17
CA GLY A 116 -10.92 -19.14 -8.15
C GLY A 116 -12.14 -19.73 -7.43
N SER A 117 -11.98 -20.88 -6.76
CA SER A 117 -13.04 -21.46 -5.92
C SER A 117 -13.28 -20.61 -4.66
N PRO A 118 -14.52 -20.44 -4.19
CA PRO A 118 -14.79 -19.70 -2.96
C PRO A 118 -14.13 -20.35 -1.74
N GLN A 119 -13.69 -19.54 -0.78
CA GLN A 119 -13.23 -20.00 0.53
C GLN A 119 -14.44 -20.59 1.29
N THR A 120 -14.37 -21.86 1.65
CA THR A 120 -15.38 -22.60 2.44
C THR A 120 -15.28 -22.30 3.92
#